data_AF-A0A2S7UZE5-F1
#
_entry.id   AF-A0A2S7UZE5-F1
#
_cell.length_a   1.000
_cell.length_b   1.000
_cell.length_c   1.000
_cell.angle_alpha   90.00
_cell.angle_beta   90.00
_cell.angle_gamma   90.00
#
_symmetry.space_group_name_H-M   'P 1'
#
loop_
_entity.id
_entity.type
_entity.pdbx_description
1 polymer ?
#
loop_
_entity_poly.entity_id
_entity_poly.type
_entity_poly.pdbx_seq_one_letter_code
_entity_poly.pdbx_strand_id
1 'polypeptide(L)'
;MLDNNQEFKQSEKSIGCLGFAVCGLSFIPLIGVLFGIIAIVWGVTAKNLKLIIVGVAGILLTVVIYGSLGYFGFVQEGGVYDELRAKMAKTQLTSAVQSIEFYKIQNGKYPESLDVLQKSLPENSFVFLYDAAQVNMDQARFYYYEIIDENSYHIRSYGRDGIINTADDILPAQIENVGLVADYQVVTGL
;
A
#
# COMPACT_ATOMS: atom_id res chain seq x y z
N MET A 1 -7.81 17.60 -69.95
CA MET A 1 -7.10 16.34 -70.20
C MET A 1 -5.87 16.30 -69.30
N LEU A 2 -5.83 15.31 -68.41
CA LEU A 2 -4.67 14.74 -67.69
C LEU A 2 -3.95 15.69 -66.70
N ASP A 3 -4.27 15.66 -65.40
CA ASP A 3 -3.99 14.62 -64.39
C ASP A 3 -2.50 14.53 -64.03
N ASN A 4 -2.15 14.92 -62.80
CA ASN A 4 -1.52 14.00 -61.86
C ASN A 4 -1.20 14.68 -60.53
N ASN A 5 -2.05 14.33 -59.58
CA ASN A 5 -1.83 14.35 -58.15
C ASN A 5 -0.50 13.63 -57.84
N GLN A 6 0.61 14.36 -57.73
CA GLN A 6 1.85 13.77 -57.21
C GLN A 6 1.73 13.66 -55.69
N GLU A 7 1.09 12.58 -55.25
CA GLU A 7 1.24 12.04 -53.91
C GLU A 7 2.73 11.98 -53.59
N PHE A 8 3.16 12.76 -52.59
CA PHE A 8 4.41 12.55 -51.89
C PHE A 8 4.34 11.17 -51.22
N LYS A 9 4.64 10.12 -51.97
CA LYS A 9 4.80 8.76 -51.45
C LYS A 9 6.13 8.73 -50.69
N GLN A 10 6.07 9.22 -49.47
CA GLN A 10 7.15 9.16 -48.50
C GLN A 10 7.54 7.68 -48.36
N SER A 11 8.78 7.35 -48.72
CA SER A 11 9.34 6.01 -48.56
C SER A 11 9.33 5.65 -47.08
N GLU A 12 8.29 4.94 -46.62
CA GLU A 12 8.27 4.29 -45.32
C GLU A 12 9.41 3.26 -45.33
N LYS A 13 10.53 3.61 -44.69
CA LYS A 13 11.57 2.63 -44.36
C LYS A 13 10.88 1.52 -43.58
N SER A 14 10.87 0.30 -44.14
CA SER A 14 10.14 -0.81 -43.54
C SER A 14 10.65 -1.03 -42.12
N ILE A 15 9.73 -0.97 -41.16
CA ILE A 15 10.04 -1.25 -39.77
C ILE A 15 10.36 -2.75 -39.72
N GLY A 16 11.63 -3.10 -39.50
CA GLY A 16 12.01 -4.48 -39.27
C GLY A 16 11.34 -5.03 -38.00
N CYS A 17 11.21 -6.35 -37.90
CA CYS A 17 10.63 -7.09 -36.75
C CYS A 17 11.10 -6.56 -35.38
N LEU A 18 12.35 -6.10 -35.30
CA LEU A 18 12.95 -5.51 -34.11
C LEU A 18 12.23 -4.25 -33.58
N GLY A 19 11.70 -3.39 -34.46
CA GLY A 19 10.97 -2.19 -34.04
C GLY A 19 9.67 -2.55 -33.31
N PHE A 20 8.96 -3.55 -33.81
CA PHE A 20 7.75 -4.07 -33.16
C PHE A 20 8.05 -4.83 -31.86
N ALA A 21 9.18 -5.53 -31.79
CA ALA A 21 9.63 -6.19 -30.56
C ALA A 21 9.92 -5.18 -29.45
N VAL A 22 10.66 -4.09 -29.76
CA VAL A 22 10.93 -3.00 -28.80
C VAL A 22 9.64 -2.32 -28.35
N CYS A 23 8.68 -2.13 -29.26
CA CYS A 23 7.35 -1.64 -28.93
C CYS A 23 6.60 -2.57 -27.96
N GLY A 24 6.66 -3.89 -28.16
CA GLY A 24 6.04 -4.85 -27.22
C GLY A 24 6.65 -4.77 -25.82
N LEU A 25 7.97 -4.61 -25.72
CA LEU A 25 8.66 -4.45 -24.44
C LEU A 25 8.25 -3.18 -23.68
N SER A 26 7.74 -2.15 -24.37
CA SER A 26 7.28 -0.92 -23.71
C SER A 26 6.06 -1.11 -22.80
N PHE A 27 5.34 -2.23 -22.93
CA PHE A 27 4.18 -2.56 -22.10
C PHE A 27 4.51 -3.33 -20.82
N ILE A 28 5.78 -3.69 -20.60
CA ILE A 28 6.20 -4.25 -19.31
C ILE A 28 6.16 -3.11 -18.29
N PRO A 29 5.34 -3.17 -17.22
CA PRO A 29 5.27 -2.08 -16.26
C PRO A 29 6.65 -1.74 -15.68
N LEU A 30 6.89 -0.44 -15.45
CA LEU A 30 8.15 0.13 -14.92
C LEU A 30 9.33 0.03 -15.91
N ILE A 31 9.82 -1.18 -16.20
CA ILE A 31 10.98 -1.40 -17.08
C ILE A 31 10.67 -0.98 -18.53
N GLY A 32 9.42 -1.20 -18.97
CA GLY A 32 8.93 -0.84 -20.30
C GLY A 32 8.96 0.66 -20.58
N VAL A 33 9.01 1.53 -19.57
CA VAL A 33 9.16 2.97 -19.78
C VAL A 33 10.45 3.28 -20.55
N LEU A 34 11.55 2.59 -20.25
CA LEU A 34 12.82 2.74 -20.98
C LEU A 34 12.65 2.36 -22.46
N PHE A 35 12.00 1.23 -22.72
CA PHE A 35 11.72 0.76 -24.09
C PHE A 35 10.74 1.67 -24.83
N GLY A 36 9.77 2.25 -24.13
CA GLY A 36 8.84 3.25 -24.66
C GLY A 36 9.58 4.52 -25.10
N ILE A 37 10.51 5.02 -24.28
CA ILE A 37 11.36 6.17 -24.63
C ILE A 37 12.21 5.86 -25.87
N ILE A 38 12.84 4.68 -25.91
CA ILE A 38 13.64 4.23 -27.07
C ILE A 38 12.76 4.18 -28.33
N ALA A 39 11.55 3.62 -28.23
CA ALA A 39 10.61 3.55 -29.34
C ALA A 39 10.19 4.94 -29.85
N ILE A 40 9.98 5.91 -28.95
CA ILE A 40 9.65 7.29 -29.31
C ILE A 40 10.82 7.96 -30.03
N VAL A 41 12.05 7.89 -29.49
CA VAL A 41 13.25 8.47 -30.11
C VAL A 41 13.51 7.86 -31.49
N TRP A 42 13.36 6.54 -31.61
CA TRP A 42 13.50 5.85 -32.89
C TRP A 42 12.38 6.25 -33.85
N GLY A 43 11.14 6.33 -33.38
CA GLY A 43 10.00 6.78 -34.17
C GLY A 43 10.18 8.20 -34.72
N VAL A 44 10.70 9.14 -33.93
CA VAL A 44 11.01 10.51 -34.39
C VAL A 44 12.12 10.48 -35.46
N THR A 45 13.21 9.75 -35.21
CA THR A 45 14.36 9.66 -36.14
C THR A 45 13.97 9.00 -37.46
N ALA A 46 13.11 7.98 -37.40
CA ALA A 46 12.59 7.26 -38.56
C ALA A 46 11.36 7.92 -39.21
N LYS A 47 10.87 9.04 -38.66
CA LYS A 47 9.61 9.70 -39.05
C LYS A 47 8.42 8.74 -39.10
N ASN A 48 8.36 7.82 -38.13
CA ASN A 48 7.36 6.78 -38.06
C ASN A 48 6.41 7.00 -36.88
N LEU A 49 5.17 7.37 -37.18
CA LEU A 49 4.17 7.69 -36.17
C LEU A 49 3.72 6.47 -35.34
N LYS A 50 3.75 5.27 -35.92
CA LYS A 50 3.34 4.04 -35.22
C LYS A 50 4.28 3.73 -34.05
N LEU A 51 5.59 3.84 -34.26
CA LEU A 51 6.61 3.66 -33.21
C LEU A 51 6.39 4.65 -32.05
N ILE A 52 6.09 5.91 -32.37
CA ILE A 52 5.80 6.96 -31.38
C ILE A 52 4.53 6.62 -30.59
N ILE A 53 3.42 6.32 -31.27
CA ILE A 53 2.13 6.02 -30.61
C ILE A 53 2.28 4.82 -29.67
N VAL A 54 2.94 3.75 -30.10
CA VAL A 54 3.06 2.55 -29.29
C VAL A 54 3.98 2.77 -28.08
N GLY A 55 5.08 3.50 -28.25
CA GLY A 55 5.95 3.88 -27.12
C GLY A 55 5.23 4.77 -26.09
N VAL A 56 4.44 5.74 -26.54
CA VAL A 56 3.59 6.57 -25.67
C VAL A 56 2.54 5.72 -24.95
N ALA A 57 1.88 4.81 -25.66
CA ALA A 57 0.88 3.92 -25.08
C ALA A 57 1.46 3.01 -23.98
N GLY A 58 2.66 2.46 -24.16
CA GLY A 58 3.34 1.65 -23.13
C GLY A 58 3.69 2.45 -21.88
N ILE A 59 4.18 3.68 -22.03
CA ILE A 59 4.44 4.58 -20.91
C ILE A 59 3.13 4.95 -20.19
N LEU A 60 2.09 5.31 -20.95
CA LEU A 60 0.77 5.61 -20.39
C LEU A 60 0.19 4.43 -19.62
N LEU A 61 0.37 3.19 -20.11
CA LEU A 61 -0.05 2.00 -19.36
C LEU A 61 0.62 1.93 -17.99
N THR A 62 1.94 2.20 -17.92
CA THR A 62 2.65 2.25 -16.63
C THR A 62 2.07 3.32 -15.71
N VAL A 63 1.83 4.53 -16.23
CA VAL A 63 1.22 5.63 -15.45
C VAL A 63 -0.18 5.24 -14.95
N VAL A 64 -1.02 4.63 -15.80
CA VAL A 64 -2.37 4.20 -15.42
C VAL A 64 -2.31 3.11 -14.35
N ILE A 65 -1.47 2.08 -14.50
CA ILE A 65 -1.37 0.99 -13.54
C ILE A 65 -0.90 1.52 -12.18
N TYR A 66 0.22 2.23 -12.13
CA TYR A 66 0.77 2.70 -10.85
C TYR A 66 -0.01 3.87 -10.26
N GLY A 67 -0.59 4.73 -11.10
CA GLY A 67 -1.51 5.77 -10.65
C GLY A 67 -2.78 5.16 -10.03
N SER A 68 -3.33 4.11 -10.64
CA SER A 68 -4.47 3.37 -10.07
C SER A 68 -4.10 2.68 -8.77
N LEU A 69 -2.97 1.96 -8.72
CA LEU A 69 -2.47 1.33 -7.49
C LEU A 69 -2.27 2.34 -6.37
N GLY A 70 -1.70 3.51 -6.67
CA GLY A 70 -1.52 4.59 -5.72
C GLY A 70 -2.86 5.17 -5.23
N TYR A 71 -3.79 5.43 -6.16
CA TYR A 71 -5.11 5.94 -5.83
C TYR A 71 -5.90 4.96 -4.96
N PHE A 72 -6.03 3.70 -5.38
CA PHE A 72 -6.73 2.66 -4.63
C PHE A 72 -6.03 2.31 -3.32
N GLY A 73 -4.70 2.40 -3.30
CA GLY A 73 -3.88 2.08 -2.14
C GLY A 73 -3.91 3.15 -1.06
N PHE A 74 -3.91 4.44 -1.42
CA PHE A 74 -3.70 5.52 -0.47
C PHE A 74 -4.84 6.55 -0.43
N VAL A 75 -5.56 6.76 -1.53
CA VAL A 75 -6.54 7.85 -1.64
C VAL A 75 -7.97 7.36 -1.44
N GLN A 76 -8.35 6.24 -2.06
CA GLN A 76 -9.70 5.71 -1.90
C GLN A 76 -9.93 5.20 -0.47
N GLU A 77 -11.03 5.64 0.13
CA GLU A 77 -11.52 5.18 1.43
C GLU A 77 -12.55 4.06 1.27
N GLY A 78 -12.55 3.09 2.19
CA GLY A 78 -13.51 1.98 2.20
C GLY A 78 -13.32 0.99 1.04
N GLY A 79 -12.12 0.97 0.43
CA GLY A 79 -11.77 0.06 -0.65
C GLY A 79 -11.12 -1.24 -0.18
N VAL A 80 -10.78 -2.11 -1.14
CA VAL A 80 -10.11 -3.42 -0.89
C VAL A 80 -8.82 -3.26 -0.09
N TYR A 81 -8.06 -2.17 -0.31
CA TYR A 81 -6.82 -1.92 0.43
C TYR A 81 -7.07 -1.59 1.91
N ASP A 82 -8.14 -0.87 2.23
CA ASP A 82 -8.50 -0.57 3.62
C ASP A 82 -8.96 -1.84 4.34
N GLU A 83 -9.74 -2.71 3.68
CA GLU A 83 -10.12 -4.02 4.21
C GLU A 83 -8.89 -4.90 4.50
N LEU A 84 -7.92 -4.93 3.58
CA LEU A 84 -6.67 -5.68 3.74
C LEU A 84 -5.84 -5.14 4.91
N ARG A 85 -5.69 -3.81 5.01
CA ARG A 85 -5.02 -3.17 6.14
C ARG A 85 -5.73 -3.46 7.44
N ALA A 86 -7.06 -3.40 7.45
CA ALA A 86 -7.83 -3.65 8.65
C ALA A 86 -7.67 -5.09 9.15
N LYS A 87 -7.70 -6.06 8.22
CA LYS A 87 -7.43 -7.46 8.52
C LYS A 87 -6.01 -7.67 9.05
N MET A 88 -5.03 -7.01 8.44
CA MET A 88 -3.64 -7.07 8.85
C MET A 88 -3.44 -6.48 10.25
N ALA A 89 -4.00 -5.29 10.52
CA ALA A 89 -4.00 -4.64 11.83
C ALA A 89 -4.62 -5.55 12.87
N LYS A 90 -5.79 -6.15 12.61
CA LYS A 90 -6.43 -7.10 13.52
C LYS A 90 -5.53 -8.29 13.86
N THR A 91 -4.87 -8.89 12.87
CA THR A 91 -3.94 -10.02 13.09
C THR A 91 -2.74 -9.60 13.94
N GLN A 92 -2.10 -8.49 13.60
CA GLN A 92 -0.92 -7.99 14.34
C GLN A 92 -1.29 -7.57 15.77
N LEU A 93 -2.39 -6.83 15.93
CA LEU A 93 -2.93 -6.40 17.22
C LEU A 93 -3.27 -7.59 18.13
N THR A 94 -3.82 -8.66 17.58
CA THR A 94 -4.07 -9.91 18.33
C THR A 94 -2.75 -10.54 18.81
N SER A 95 -1.70 -10.52 17.99
CA SER A 95 -0.36 -10.99 18.40
C SER A 95 0.28 -10.06 19.44
N ALA A 96 0.04 -8.76 19.36
CA ALA A 96 0.47 -7.79 20.36
C ALA A 96 -0.16 -8.08 21.74
N VAL A 97 -1.47 -8.38 21.79
CA VAL A 97 -2.17 -8.81 23.03
C VAL A 97 -1.46 -10.02 23.67
N GLN A 98 -1.18 -11.06 22.88
CA GLN A 98 -0.48 -12.25 23.39
C GLN A 98 0.89 -11.91 23.99
N SER A 99 1.60 -10.96 23.37
CA SER A 99 2.91 -10.52 23.83
C SER A 99 2.84 -9.67 25.11
N ILE A 100 1.81 -8.85 25.26
CA ILE A 100 1.53 -8.08 26.48
C ILE A 100 1.23 -9.01 27.65
N GLU A 101 0.40 -10.02 27.45
CA GLU A 101 0.10 -11.01 28.49
C GLU A 101 1.34 -11.81 28.86
N PHE A 102 2.12 -12.25 27.87
CA PHE A 102 3.37 -12.94 28.11
C PHE A 102 4.39 -12.07 28.87
N TYR A 103 4.44 -10.77 28.58
CA TYR A 103 5.25 -9.82 29.34
C TYR A 103 4.81 -9.76 30.81
N LYS A 104 3.50 -9.68 31.09
CA LYS A 104 2.98 -9.67 32.46
C LYS A 104 3.34 -10.95 33.20
N ILE A 105 3.24 -12.12 32.57
CA ILE A 105 3.62 -13.40 33.19
C ILE A 105 5.08 -13.39 33.63
N GLN A 106 5.98 -12.81 32.83
CA GLN A 106 7.42 -12.77 33.13
C GLN A 106 7.79 -11.71 34.17
N ASN A 107 7.12 -10.56 34.16
CA ASN A 107 7.53 -9.38 34.93
C ASN A 107 6.60 -9.07 36.11
N GLY A 108 5.49 -9.77 36.25
CA GLY A 108 4.45 -9.56 37.27
C GLY A 108 3.53 -8.35 37.03
N LYS A 109 3.85 -7.49 36.06
CA LYS A 109 3.05 -6.31 35.68
C LYS A 109 2.98 -6.12 34.16
N TYR A 110 1.94 -5.44 33.68
CA TYR A 110 1.84 -5.02 32.29
C TYR A 110 2.97 -4.02 31.91
N PRO A 111 3.39 -3.99 30.64
CA PRO A 111 4.42 -3.04 30.18
C PRO A 111 3.88 -1.61 30.24
N GLU A 112 4.67 -0.66 30.76
CA GLU A 112 4.22 0.74 30.92
C GLU A 112 3.88 1.44 29.59
N SER A 113 4.43 0.92 28.48
CA SER A 113 4.10 1.34 27.13
C SER A 113 4.46 0.25 26.12
N LEU A 114 3.98 0.38 24.88
CA LEU A 114 4.37 -0.51 23.79
C LEU A 114 5.85 -0.37 23.40
N ASP A 115 6.50 0.75 23.68
CA ASP A 115 7.94 0.90 23.50
C ASP A 115 8.73 0.04 24.50
N VAL A 116 8.28 -0.01 25.77
CA VAL A 116 8.86 -0.92 26.78
C VAL A 116 8.67 -2.37 26.36
N LEU A 117 7.48 -2.74 25.87
CA LEU A 117 7.25 -4.06 25.31
C LEU A 117 8.22 -4.32 24.14
N GLN A 118 8.35 -3.40 23.20
CA GLN A 118 9.22 -3.55 22.02
C GLN A 118 10.67 -3.86 22.42
N LYS A 119 11.20 -3.13 23.40
CA LYS A 119 12.57 -3.30 23.89
C LYS A 119 12.80 -4.62 24.64
N SER A 120 11.73 -5.22 25.17
CA SER A 120 11.78 -6.51 25.87
C SER A 120 11.69 -7.71 24.92
N LEU A 121 11.27 -7.50 23.66
CA LEU A 121 11.15 -8.56 22.68
C LEU A 121 12.54 -9.01 22.18
N PRO A 122 12.71 -10.29 21.84
CA PRO A 122 13.92 -10.75 21.16
C PRO A 122 14.14 -10.01 19.83
N GLU A 123 15.40 -9.86 19.40
CA GLU A 123 15.75 -9.18 18.14
C GLU A 123 15.05 -9.75 16.89
N ASN A 124 14.71 -11.05 16.90
CA ASN A 124 14.01 -11.74 15.82
C ASN A 124 12.50 -11.93 16.09
N SER A 125 11.92 -11.08 16.93
CA SER A 125 10.48 -11.11 17.22
C SER A 125 9.67 -10.66 16.00
N PHE A 126 8.61 -11.41 15.69
CA PHE A 126 7.62 -11.07 14.66
C PHE A 126 6.40 -10.33 15.22
N VAL A 127 6.52 -9.75 16.42
CA VAL A 127 5.44 -8.98 17.05
C VAL A 127 5.50 -7.54 16.54
N PHE A 128 4.52 -7.18 15.74
CA PHE A 128 4.38 -5.83 15.22
C PHE A 128 3.48 -5.01 16.13
N LEU A 129 4.00 -3.89 16.63
CA LEU A 129 3.31 -3.00 17.57
C LEU A 129 2.82 -1.70 16.91
N TYR A 130 3.22 -1.47 15.66
CA TYR A 130 2.81 -0.32 14.86
C TYR A 130 1.49 -0.60 14.16
N ASP A 131 0.66 0.43 14.05
CA ASP A 131 -0.68 0.32 13.52
C ASP A 131 -0.69 0.18 11.99
N ALA A 132 -1.01 -1.03 11.51
CA ALA A 132 -1.04 -1.34 10.09
C ALA A 132 -2.27 -0.76 9.35
N ALA A 133 -3.26 -0.22 10.07
CA ALA A 133 -4.43 0.42 9.47
C ALA A 133 -4.10 1.82 8.92
N GLN A 134 -3.06 2.45 9.46
CA GLN A 134 -2.65 3.80 9.09
C GLN A 134 -2.14 3.84 7.64
N VAL A 135 -2.62 4.84 6.90
CA VAL A 135 -2.26 5.06 5.49
C VAL A 135 -1.12 6.07 5.37
N ASN A 136 -0.99 6.97 6.34
CA ASN A 136 0.07 7.97 6.34
C ASN A 136 1.37 7.36 6.91
N MET A 137 2.42 7.37 6.10
CA MET A 137 3.73 6.78 6.42
C MET A 137 4.69 7.76 7.10
N ASP A 138 4.31 9.03 7.24
CA ASP A 138 5.19 10.06 7.78
C ASP A 138 5.61 9.76 9.23
N GLN A 139 4.75 9.09 10.00
CA GLN A 139 5.05 8.61 11.34
C GLN A 139 4.34 7.29 11.61
N ALA A 140 5.10 6.19 11.67
CA ALA A 140 4.58 4.93 12.17
C ALA A 140 4.16 5.12 13.64
N ARG A 141 2.87 4.98 13.92
CA ARG A 141 2.31 5.11 15.27
C ARG A 141 2.13 3.72 15.88
N PHE A 142 2.48 3.55 17.15
CA PHE A 142 2.08 2.35 17.89
C PHE A 142 0.56 2.24 17.97
N TYR A 143 0.04 1.04 18.20
CA TYR A 143 -1.35 0.87 18.61
C TYR A 143 -1.67 1.73 19.85
N TYR A 144 -2.92 2.18 19.97
CA TYR A 144 -3.38 2.77 21.22
C TYR A 144 -3.26 1.73 22.32
N TYR A 145 -2.63 2.09 23.43
CA TYR A 145 -2.43 1.21 24.57
C TYR A 145 -2.52 2.02 25.85
N GLU A 146 -3.33 1.54 26.80
CA GLU A 146 -3.52 2.19 28.09
C GLU A 146 -3.78 1.15 29.17
N ILE A 147 -3.03 1.21 30.26
CA ILE A 147 -3.27 0.38 31.44
C ILE A 147 -4.43 0.99 32.23
N ILE A 148 -5.42 0.18 32.56
CA ILE A 148 -6.56 0.58 33.39
C ILE A 148 -6.22 0.33 34.86
N ASP A 149 -5.76 -0.89 35.17
CA ASP A 149 -5.34 -1.32 36.50
C ASP A 149 -4.32 -2.47 36.43
N GLU A 150 -4.00 -3.10 37.57
CA GLU A 150 -3.03 -4.21 37.65
C GLU A 150 -3.42 -5.44 36.80
N ASN A 151 -4.71 -5.58 36.50
CA ASN A 151 -5.30 -6.73 35.83
C ASN A 151 -5.95 -6.42 34.49
N SER A 152 -6.04 -5.15 34.10
CA SER A 152 -6.70 -4.78 32.86
C SER A 152 -6.04 -3.63 32.10
N TYR A 153 -6.20 -3.68 30.78
CA TYR A 153 -5.72 -2.66 29.85
C TYR A 153 -6.58 -2.60 28.59
N HIS A 154 -6.44 -1.51 27.87
CA HIS A 154 -7.00 -1.29 26.54
C HIS A 154 -5.90 -1.40 25.48
N ILE A 155 -6.24 -2.00 24.34
CA ILE A 155 -5.41 -1.91 23.13
C ILE A 155 -6.26 -1.93 21.86
N ARG A 156 -6.01 -0.99 20.95
CA ARG A 156 -6.73 -0.89 19.67
C ARG A 156 -5.93 -0.16 18.59
N SER A 157 -6.35 -0.36 17.36
CA SER A 157 -5.96 0.46 16.22
C SER A 157 -6.73 1.78 16.20
N TYR A 158 -6.09 2.83 15.71
CA TYR A 158 -6.68 4.13 15.39
C TYR A 158 -7.41 4.13 14.03
N GLY A 159 -7.56 2.97 13.38
CA GLY A 159 -8.19 2.88 12.07
C GLY A 159 -7.37 3.54 10.97
N ARG A 160 -8.05 3.97 9.90
CA ARG A 160 -7.46 4.71 8.78
C ARG A 160 -7.35 6.21 9.12
N ASP A 161 -8.32 6.75 9.85
CA ASP A 161 -8.42 8.18 10.14
C ASP A 161 -7.42 8.67 11.20
N GLY A 162 -6.87 7.75 12.02
CA GLY A 162 -5.89 8.09 13.04
C GLY A 162 -6.49 8.64 14.33
N ILE A 163 -7.79 8.54 14.51
CA ILE A 163 -8.57 9.06 15.64
C ILE A 163 -9.14 7.87 16.43
N ILE A 164 -9.09 7.92 17.76
CA ILE A 164 -9.70 6.87 18.60
C ILE A 164 -11.19 7.10 18.80
N ASN A 165 -11.91 6.01 19.07
CA ASN A 165 -13.36 5.98 19.29
C ASN A 165 -14.18 6.34 18.06
N THR A 166 -13.68 5.99 16.87
CA THR A 166 -14.38 6.13 15.60
C THR A 166 -14.86 4.77 15.08
N ALA A 167 -15.61 4.76 13.98
CA ALA A 167 -16.19 3.54 13.43
C ALA A 167 -15.16 2.64 12.72
N ASP A 168 -14.00 3.17 12.37
CA ASP A 168 -12.90 2.45 11.72
C ASP A 168 -11.82 1.96 12.70
N ASP A 169 -11.97 2.24 14.01
CA ASP A 169 -11.19 1.60 15.08
C ASP A 169 -11.22 0.07 14.94
N ILE A 170 -10.06 -0.56 15.07
CA ILE A 170 -9.94 -2.02 14.94
C ILE A 170 -9.55 -2.63 16.25
N LEU A 171 -10.31 -3.64 16.64
CA LEU A 171 -10.12 -4.39 17.87
C LEU A 171 -9.41 -5.72 17.59
N PRO A 172 -8.61 -6.24 18.53
CA PRO A 172 -8.05 -7.57 18.42
C PRO A 172 -9.17 -8.63 18.32
N ALA A 173 -8.81 -9.83 17.89
CA ALA A 173 -9.70 -10.97 18.04
C ALA A 173 -9.97 -11.21 19.54
N GLN A 174 -11.16 -11.74 19.85
CA GLN A 174 -11.50 -12.12 21.21
C GLN A 174 -10.54 -13.21 21.69
N ILE A 175 -9.90 -12.96 22.83
CA ILE A 175 -9.05 -13.91 23.54
C ILE A 175 -9.64 -14.03 24.95
N GLU A 176 -9.80 -15.25 25.44
CA GLU A 176 -10.29 -15.50 26.80
C GLU A 176 -9.15 -15.51 27.82
N ASN A 177 -9.47 -15.21 29.08
CA ASN A 177 -8.53 -15.27 30.22
C ASN A 177 -7.33 -14.32 30.10
N VAL A 178 -7.56 -13.13 29.56
CA VAL A 178 -6.56 -12.07 29.41
C VAL A 178 -7.08 -10.78 30.07
N GLY A 179 -6.18 -9.82 30.36
CA GLY A 179 -6.56 -8.53 30.93
C GLY A 179 -7.11 -7.53 29.92
N LEU A 180 -7.23 -7.93 28.66
CA LEU A 180 -7.78 -7.09 27.62
C LEU A 180 -9.25 -6.74 27.88
N VAL A 181 -9.53 -5.44 28.00
CA VAL A 181 -10.89 -4.90 27.98
C VAL A 181 -11.15 -4.34 26.59
N ALA A 182 -11.93 -5.07 25.78
CA ALA A 182 -12.24 -4.73 24.39
C ALA A 182 -13.61 -4.05 24.20
N ASP A 183 -14.34 -3.75 25.27
CA ASP A 183 -15.58 -2.98 25.20
C ASP A 183 -15.23 -1.48 25.19
N TYR A 184 -15.34 -0.87 24.02
CA TYR A 184 -15.04 0.55 23.83
C TYR A 184 -16.34 1.30 23.60
N GLN A 185 -16.59 2.32 24.41
CA GLN A 185 -17.67 3.26 24.15
C GLN A 185 -17.28 4.11 22.94
N VAL A 186 -17.78 3.77 21.75
CA VAL A 186 -17.83 4.71 20.63
C VAL A 186 -18.78 5.82 21.07
N VAL A 187 -18.25 6.93 21.56
CA VAL A 187 -19.06 8.11 21.83
C VAL A 187 -19.54 8.60 20.47
N THR A 188 -20.71 8.13 20.07
CA THR A 188 -21.46 8.63 18.92
C THR A 188 -21.97 10.01 19.31
N GLY A 189 -21.08 10.99 19.25
CA GLY A 189 -21.40 12.40 19.44
C GLY A 189 -22.10 12.94 18.20
N LEU A 190 -23.42 13.12 18.32
CA LEU A 190 -24.32 14.07 17.65
C LEU A 190 -23.97 14.56 16.23
#